data_AF-A0AAJ0SH73-F1
#
_entry.id   AF-A0AAJ0SH73-F1
#
_cell.length_a   1.000
_cell.length_b   1.000
_cell.length_c   1.000
_cell.angle_alpha   90.00
_cell.angle_beta   90.00
_cell.angle_gamma   90.00
#
_symmetry.space_group_name_H-M   'P 1'
#
loop_
_entity.id
_entity.type
_entity.pdbx_description
1 polymer ?
#
loop_
_entity_poly.entity_id
_entity_poly.type
_entity_poly.pdbx_seq_one_letter_code
_entity_poly.pdbx_strand_id
1 'polypeptide(L)'
;MEIERKIDSSILNLYQLMPSTGEWPFTIMRIDRIQISGLPFENSPVSECLVLVLKRTDFDKEDISDYAKNSKEYEIVPIANRQAFVESFVNKFDNVQEINQWTDNIISMGIGLIFQLAKQHGLELKTLTRLFSDLDFHIEFDAKMLQPYELFEVIDNN
;
A
#
# COMPACT_ATOMS: atom_id res chain seq x y z
N MET A 1 5.37 20.24 -8.49
CA MET A 1 5.07 20.54 -7.06
C MET A 1 3.60 20.36 -6.65
N GLU A 2 2.61 20.73 -7.47
CA GLU A 2 1.20 20.60 -7.07
C GLU A 2 0.71 19.14 -7.07
N ILE A 3 1.07 18.37 -8.10
CA ILE A 3 0.70 16.95 -8.23
C ILE A 3 1.28 16.12 -7.08
N GLU A 4 2.54 16.36 -6.73
CA GLU A 4 3.24 15.68 -5.65
C GLU A 4 2.54 15.92 -4.31
N ARG A 5 2.08 17.15 -4.04
CA ARG A 5 1.29 17.46 -2.84
C ARG A 5 -0.06 16.75 -2.82
N LYS A 6 -0.73 16.65 -3.97
CA LYS A 6 -2.00 15.91 -4.11
C LYS A 6 -1.79 14.41 -3.84
N ILE A 7 -0.70 13.83 -4.35
CA ILE A 7 -0.33 12.43 -4.08
C ILE A 7 0.06 12.22 -2.62
N ASP A 8 0.93 13.06 -2.06
CA ASP A 8 1.35 12.96 -0.65
C ASP A 8 0.13 13.09 0.29
N SER A 9 -0.80 13.99 -0.03
CA SER A 9 -2.09 14.11 0.66
C SER A 9 -2.94 12.84 0.52
N SER A 10 -3.00 12.25 -0.67
CA SER A 10 -3.74 11.00 -0.91
C SER A 10 -3.15 9.85 -0.08
N ILE A 11 -1.83 9.71 -0.04
CA ILE A 11 -1.14 8.70 0.77
C ILE A 11 -1.41 8.93 2.26
N LEU A 12 -1.38 10.18 2.73
CA LEU A 12 -1.67 10.50 4.12
C LEU A 12 -3.13 10.20 4.50
N ASN A 13 -4.08 10.52 3.63
CA ASN A 13 -5.51 10.31 3.90
C ASN A 13 -5.91 8.82 3.84
N LEU A 14 -5.11 7.98 3.17
CA LEU A 14 -5.29 6.53 3.16
C LEU A 14 -5.37 5.95 4.58
N TYR A 15 -4.53 6.42 5.50
CA TYR A 15 -4.48 5.99 6.91
C TYR A 15 -5.82 6.14 7.63
N GLN A 16 -6.62 7.15 7.29
CA GLN A 16 -7.93 7.35 7.91
C GLN A 16 -8.99 6.39 7.37
N LEU A 17 -8.83 5.95 6.12
CA LEU A 17 -9.80 5.10 5.43
C LEU A 17 -9.58 3.62 5.69
N MET A 18 -8.34 3.21 6.00
CA MET A 18 -8.03 1.82 6.29
C MET A 18 -8.81 1.27 7.49
N PRO A 19 -9.10 -0.04 7.54
CA PRO A 19 -9.89 -0.63 8.62
C PRO A 19 -9.18 -0.69 9.98
N SER A 20 -7.85 -0.56 9.98
CA SER A 20 -7.00 -0.64 11.17
C SER A 20 -5.86 0.37 11.10
N THR A 21 -5.46 0.89 12.26
CA THR A 21 -4.26 1.73 12.43
C THR A 21 -3.04 0.94 12.91
N GLY A 22 -3.16 -0.38 13.03
CA GLY A 22 -2.04 -1.27 13.38
C GLY A 22 -1.11 -1.53 12.19
N GLU A 23 -0.24 -2.52 12.34
CA GLU A 23 0.73 -2.93 11.31
C GLU A 23 0.05 -3.31 10.00
N TRP A 24 0.52 -2.74 8.90
CA TRP A 24 0.03 -3.04 7.55
C TRP A 24 1.05 -3.87 6.78
N PRO A 25 0.61 -4.78 5.91
CA PRO A 25 1.53 -5.62 5.15
C PRO A 25 2.13 -4.89 3.93
N PHE A 26 1.99 -3.57 3.84
CA PHE A 26 2.45 -2.76 2.73
C PHE A 26 2.73 -1.33 3.13
N THR A 27 3.47 -0.64 2.25
CA THR A 27 3.59 0.81 2.25
C THR A 27 3.32 1.33 0.84
N ILE A 28 2.75 2.53 0.75
CA ILE A 28 2.60 3.27 -0.50
C ILE A 28 3.46 4.52 -0.38
N MET A 29 4.30 4.75 -1.36
CA MET A 29 5.17 5.92 -1.38
C MET A 29 5.16 6.59 -2.74
N ARG A 30 5.33 7.91 -2.73
CA ARG A 30 5.69 8.65 -3.92
C ARG A 30 7.19 8.51 -4.14
N ILE A 31 7.58 8.28 -5.39
CA ILE A 31 8.98 8.31 -5.84
C ILE A 31 9.10 9.20 -7.06
N ASP A 32 10.29 9.74 -7.27
CA ASP A 32 10.57 10.50 -8.48
C ASP A 32 10.93 9.52 -9.60
N ARG A 33 10.47 9.79 -10.83
CA ARG A 33 10.73 8.95 -12.00
C ARG A 33 12.23 8.75 -12.24
N ILE A 34 13.04 9.74 -11.90
CA ILE A 34 14.51 9.68 -11.99
C ILE A 34 15.13 8.62 -11.07
N GLN A 35 14.40 8.15 -10.05
CA GLN A 35 14.86 7.08 -9.15
C GLN A 35 14.71 5.68 -9.77
N ILE A 36 14.08 5.57 -10.96
CA ILE A 36 13.86 4.32 -11.69
C ILE A 36 14.55 4.39 -13.06
N SER A 37 15.51 3.50 -13.28
CA SER A 37 16.13 3.35 -14.60
C SER A 37 15.20 2.60 -15.56
N GLY A 38 15.35 2.80 -16.88
CA GLY A 38 14.67 1.98 -17.89
C GLY A 38 13.22 2.36 -18.19
N LEU A 39 12.60 3.27 -17.45
CA LEU A 39 11.31 3.86 -17.84
C LEU A 39 11.48 4.85 -19.00
N PRO A 40 10.71 4.73 -20.09
CA PRO A 40 10.75 5.71 -21.16
C PRO A 40 10.20 7.05 -20.63
N PHE A 41 10.87 8.15 -20.93
CA PHE A 41 10.24 9.47 -20.83
C PHE A 41 9.29 9.59 -22.03
N GLU A 42 8.01 9.27 -21.86
CA GLU A 42 7.03 9.47 -22.91
C GLU A 42 6.68 10.95 -23.05
N ASN A 43 6.36 11.40 -24.27
CA ASN A 43 5.92 12.77 -24.59
C ASN A 43 4.48 13.08 -24.12
N SER A 44 4.01 12.41 -23.07
CA SER A 44 2.65 12.43 -22.51
C SER A 44 2.61 13.30 -21.24
N PRO A 45 1.45 13.79 -20.76
CA PRO A 45 1.34 14.54 -19.49
C PRO A 45 1.53 13.65 -18.25
N VAL A 46 2.58 12.82 -18.25
CA VAL A 46 2.93 11.98 -17.10
C VAL A 46 3.75 12.81 -16.13
N SER A 47 3.35 12.77 -14.86
CA SER A 47 4.06 13.45 -13.79
C SER A 47 5.51 12.97 -13.67
N GLU A 48 6.37 13.84 -13.16
CA GLU A 48 7.73 13.48 -12.74
C GLU A 48 7.73 12.53 -11.53
N CYS A 49 6.59 12.39 -10.84
CA CYS A 49 6.44 11.44 -9.74
C CYS A 49 5.60 10.22 -10.14
N LEU A 50 5.91 9.11 -9.48
CA LEU A 50 5.20 7.83 -9.58
C LEU A 50 4.70 7.44 -8.19
N VAL A 51 3.74 6.53 -8.15
CA VAL A 51 3.28 5.90 -6.90
C VAL A 51 3.74 4.45 -6.89
N LEU A 52 4.56 4.09 -5.91
CA LEU A 52 5.06 2.74 -5.71
C LEU A 52 4.39 2.12 -4.49
N VAL A 53 3.83 0.92 -4.69
CA VAL A 53 3.34 0.05 -3.64
C VAL A 53 4.40 -1.00 -3.35
N LEU A 54 4.77 -1.11 -2.08
CA LEU A 54 5.74 -2.09 -1.59
C LEU A 54 5.03 -3.04 -0.63
N LYS A 55 5.25 -4.34 -0.80
CA LYS A 55 4.78 -5.38 0.12
C LYS A 55 5.87 -5.67 1.16
N ARG A 56 5.50 -5.80 2.43
CA ARG A 56 6.40 -6.31 3.48
C ARG A 56 6.68 -7.79 3.23
N THR A 57 7.94 -8.20 3.31
CA THR A 57 8.36 -9.60 3.12
C THR A 57 8.45 -10.38 4.43
N ASP A 58 8.36 -9.68 5.56
CA ASP A 58 8.48 -10.20 6.92
C ASP A 58 7.15 -10.21 7.68
N PHE A 59 6.03 -9.92 7.02
CA PHE A 59 4.72 -9.78 7.66
C PHE A 59 4.21 -11.13 8.21
N ASP A 60 3.88 -11.17 9.51
CA ASP A 60 3.59 -12.42 10.21
C ASP A 60 2.33 -12.38 11.11
N LYS A 61 2.15 -13.40 11.96
CA LYS A 61 1.00 -13.51 12.86
C LYS A 61 0.99 -12.47 13.98
N GLU A 62 2.15 -11.98 14.42
CA GLU A 62 2.22 -10.92 15.41
C GLU A 62 1.72 -9.61 14.80
N ASP A 63 2.11 -9.31 13.57
CA ASP A 63 1.58 -8.16 12.82
C ASP A 63 0.06 -8.29 12.61
N ILE A 64 -0.46 -9.48 12.29
CA ILE A 64 -1.92 -9.72 12.19
C ILE A 64 -2.62 -9.47 13.52
N SER A 65 -2.00 -9.88 14.63
CA SER A 65 -2.55 -9.62 15.97
C SER A 65 -2.61 -8.13 16.27
N ASP A 66 -1.56 -7.38 15.92
CA ASP A 66 -1.54 -5.92 16.06
C ASP A 66 -2.61 -5.26 15.18
N TYR A 67 -2.69 -5.65 13.90
CA TYR A 67 -3.74 -5.19 12.99
C TYR A 67 -5.14 -5.40 13.58
N ALA A 68 -5.41 -6.58 14.16
CA ALA A 68 -6.70 -6.88 14.76
C ALA A 68 -7.00 -6.00 15.99
N LYS A 69 -6.02 -5.83 16.89
CA LYS A 69 -6.14 -4.99 18.11
C LYS A 69 -6.38 -3.52 17.80
N ASN A 70 -5.86 -3.03 16.68
CA ASN A 70 -5.99 -1.63 16.26
C ASN A 70 -7.06 -1.43 15.18
N SER A 71 -7.92 -2.43 14.95
CA SER A 71 -9.02 -2.34 14.00
C SER A 71 -10.18 -1.52 14.57
N LYS A 72 -10.91 -0.83 13.68
CA LYS A 72 -12.18 -0.13 14.03
C LYS A 72 -13.22 -1.10 14.62
N GLU A 73 -13.17 -2.37 14.22
CA GLU A 73 -14.04 -3.41 14.77
C GLU A 73 -13.69 -3.73 16.24
N TYR A 74 -12.41 -3.75 16.59
CA TYR A 74 -11.97 -4.01 17.97
C TYR A 74 -12.50 -2.96 18.97
N GLU A 75 -12.63 -1.70 18.54
CA GLU A 75 -13.13 -0.61 19.38
C GLU A 75 -14.57 -0.87 19.87
N ILE A 76 -15.41 -1.46 19.00
CA ILE A 76 -16.82 -1.73 19.29
C ILE A 76 -17.04 -3.10 19.97
N VAL A 77 -16.03 -3.96 20.04
CA VAL A 77 -16.10 -5.25 20.75
C VAL A 77 -16.13 -5.00 22.27
N PRO A 78 -17.08 -5.62 23.02
CA PRO A 78 -17.11 -5.54 24.48
C PRO A 78 -15.77 -5.97 25.09
N ILE A 79 -15.31 -5.25 26.12
CA ILE A 79 -13.97 -5.47 26.72
C ILE A 79 -13.72 -6.95 27.08
N ALA A 80 -14.73 -7.62 27.63
CA ALA A 80 -14.63 -9.04 28.01
C ALA A 80 -14.38 -10.00 26.83
N ASN A 81 -14.72 -9.58 25.59
CA ASN A 81 -14.61 -10.41 24.39
C ASN A 81 -13.42 -10.02 23.50
N ARG A 82 -12.68 -8.96 23.84
CA ARG A 82 -11.60 -8.41 22.99
C ARG A 82 -10.47 -9.41 22.75
N GLN A 83 -10.04 -10.14 23.78
CA GLN A 83 -9.02 -11.17 23.62
C GLN A 83 -9.49 -12.29 22.70
N ALA A 84 -10.70 -12.81 22.93
CA ALA A 84 -11.29 -13.86 22.09
C ALA A 84 -11.46 -13.40 20.63
N PHE A 85 -11.81 -12.13 20.39
CA PHE A 85 -11.85 -11.55 19.05
C PHE A 85 -10.48 -11.61 18.36
N VAL A 86 -9.41 -11.14 19.01
CA VAL A 86 -8.05 -11.14 18.44
C VAL A 86 -7.59 -12.57 18.16
N GLU A 87 -7.78 -13.48 19.11
CA GLU A 87 -7.45 -14.90 18.95
C GLU A 87 -8.21 -15.50 17.75
N SER A 88 -9.52 -15.24 17.65
CA SER A 88 -10.33 -15.72 16.52
C SER A 88 -9.88 -15.13 15.19
N PHE A 89 -9.36 -13.90 15.17
CA PHE A 89 -8.86 -13.26 13.95
C PHE A 89 -7.55 -13.88 13.50
N VAL A 90 -6.59 -14.05 14.41
CA VAL A 90 -5.28 -14.66 14.13
C VAL A 90 -5.43 -16.14 13.74
N ASN A 91 -6.35 -16.86 14.38
CA ASN A 91 -6.58 -18.28 14.11
C ASN A 91 -7.33 -18.56 12.80
N LYS A 92 -7.73 -17.53 12.02
CA LYS A 92 -8.22 -17.72 10.64
C LYS A 92 -7.12 -18.14 9.67
N PHE A 93 -5.86 -17.97 10.06
CA PHE A 93 -4.70 -18.17 9.19
C PHE A 93 -3.88 -19.37 9.70
N ASP A 94 -4.10 -20.53 9.10
CA ASP A 94 -3.47 -21.79 9.48
C ASP A 94 -2.05 -21.93 8.91
N ASN A 95 -1.75 -21.22 7.82
CA ASN A 95 -0.49 -21.33 7.11
C ASN A 95 -0.07 -20.01 6.42
N VAL A 96 1.18 -19.99 5.93
CA VAL A 96 1.78 -18.83 5.25
C VAL A 96 1.04 -18.45 3.96
N GLN A 97 0.42 -19.42 3.27
CA GLN A 97 -0.32 -19.17 2.04
C GLN A 97 -1.58 -18.33 2.30
N GLU A 98 -2.30 -18.61 3.37
CA GLU A 98 -3.49 -17.83 3.79
C GLU A 98 -3.11 -16.42 4.25
N ILE A 99 -1.99 -16.28 4.97
CA ILE A 99 -1.44 -14.96 5.34
C ILE A 99 -1.09 -14.15 4.08
N ASN A 100 -0.46 -14.79 3.09
CA ASN A 100 -0.12 -14.15 1.82
C ASN A 100 -1.37 -13.71 1.06
N GLN A 101 -2.40 -14.56 0.99
CA GLN A 101 -3.66 -14.21 0.31
C GLN A 101 -4.37 -13.07 1.02
N TRP A 102 -4.41 -13.08 2.36
CA TRP A 102 -4.96 -11.98 3.13
C TRP A 102 -4.18 -10.68 2.90
N THR A 103 -2.86 -10.77 2.90
CA THR A 103 -1.97 -9.65 2.59
C THR A 103 -2.30 -9.04 1.24
N ASP A 104 -2.43 -9.86 0.19
CA ASP A 104 -2.73 -9.38 -1.16
C ASP A 104 -4.13 -8.71 -1.22
N ASN A 105 -5.10 -9.22 -0.46
CA ASN A 105 -6.42 -8.57 -0.33
C ASN A 105 -6.32 -7.20 0.36
N ILE A 106 -5.54 -7.09 1.43
CA ILE A 106 -5.33 -5.83 2.15
C ILE A 106 -4.58 -4.80 1.27
N ILE A 107 -3.57 -5.24 0.51
CA ILE A 107 -2.87 -4.41 -0.47
C ILE A 107 -3.83 -3.93 -1.55
N SER A 108 -4.65 -4.83 -2.11
CA SER A 108 -5.65 -4.50 -3.13
C SER A 108 -6.65 -3.45 -2.65
N MET A 109 -7.08 -3.53 -1.39
CA MET A 109 -7.90 -2.50 -0.76
C MET A 109 -7.15 -1.17 -0.65
N GLY A 110 -5.89 -1.18 -0.20
CA GLY A 110 -5.04 0.02 -0.14
C GLY A 110 -4.89 0.69 -1.51
N ILE A 111 -4.68 -0.12 -2.56
CA ILE A 111 -4.64 0.32 -3.96
C ILE A 111 -5.98 0.95 -4.37
N GLY A 112 -7.10 0.29 -4.09
CA GLY A 112 -8.42 0.84 -4.43
C GLY A 112 -8.70 2.19 -3.76
N LEU A 113 -8.29 2.34 -2.50
CA LEU A 113 -8.44 3.58 -1.74
C LEU A 113 -7.53 4.70 -2.28
N ILE A 114 -6.26 4.42 -2.60
CA ILE A 114 -5.38 5.45 -3.17
C ILE A 114 -5.86 5.91 -4.55
N PHE A 115 -6.41 5.01 -5.38
CA PHE A 115 -7.05 5.36 -6.65
C PHE A 115 -8.22 6.33 -6.43
N GLN A 116 -9.07 6.03 -5.46
CA GLN A 116 -10.21 6.88 -5.13
C GLN A 116 -9.77 8.27 -4.65
N LEU A 117 -8.76 8.34 -3.77
CA LEU A 117 -8.22 9.59 -3.23
C LEU A 117 -7.53 10.43 -4.32
N ALA A 118 -6.71 9.81 -5.17
CA ALA A 118 -6.08 10.47 -6.31
C ALA A 118 -7.14 11.08 -7.25
N LYS A 119 -8.20 10.33 -7.55
CA LYS A 119 -9.32 10.82 -8.37
C LYS A 119 -10.05 12.01 -7.76
N GLN A 120 -10.22 12.06 -6.43
CA GLN A 120 -10.79 13.22 -5.75
C GLN A 120 -9.94 14.49 -5.91
N HIS A 121 -8.64 14.32 -6.12
CA HIS A 121 -7.72 15.41 -6.42
C HIS A 121 -7.55 15.69 -7.93
N GLY A 122 -8.36 15.06 -8.79
CA GLY A 122 -8.31 15.23 -10.25
C GLY A 122 -7.13 14.52 -10.90
N LEU A 123 -6.55 13.50 -10.25
CA LEU A 123 -5.45 12.70 -10.77
C LEU A 123 -5.95 11.31 -11.21
N GLU A 124 -5.28 10.72 -12.19
CA GLU A 124 -5.43 9.32 -12.56
C GLU A 124 -4.15 8.54 -12.22
N LEU A 125 -4.33 7.35 -11.66
CA LEU A 125 -3.25 6.39 -11.44
C LEU A 125 -3.38 5.29 -12.50
N LYS A 126 -2.32 5.09 -13.29
CA LYS A 126 -2.28 4.08 -14.34
C LYS A 126 -1.19 3.07 -14.04
N THR A 127 -1.54 1.79 -13.98
CA THR A 127 -0.56 0.70 -13.79
C THR A 127 0.51 0.72 -14.87
N LEU A 128 1.77 0.67 -14.44
CA LEU A 128 2.91 0.38 -15.29
C LEU A 128 3.13 -1.12 -15.37
N THR A 129 2.76 -1.74 -16.49
CA THR A 129 2.84 -3.19 -16.74
C THR A 129 4.26 -3.73 -16.97
N ARG A 130 5.30 -3.03 -16.53
CA ARG A 130 6.68 -3.54 -16.63
C ARG A 130 6.99 -4.52 -15.52
N LEU A 131 7.78 -5.55 -15.81
CA LEU A 131 8.28 -6.43 -14.77
C LEU A 131 9.21 -5.63 -13.86
N PHE A 132 9.00 -5.71 -12.55
CA PHE A 132 9.88 -5.06 -11.58
C PHE A 132 11.34 -5.50 -11.70
N SER A 133 11.58 -6.73 -12.18
CA SER A 133 12.91 -7.25 -12.49
C SER A 133 13.65 -6.45 -13.56
N ASP A 134 12.92 -5.73 -14.40
CA ASP A 134 13.45 -4.98 -15.54
C ASP A 134 13.69 -3.50 -15.17
N LEU A 135 13.36 -3.11 -13.93
CA LEU A 135 13.49 -1.76 -13.41
C LEU A 135 14.59 -1.73 -12.35
N ASP A 136 15.65 -0.96 -12.57
CA ASP A 136 16.60 -0.71 -11.48
C ASP A 136 16.08 0.43 -10.61
N PHE A 137 15.95 0.16 -9.32
CA PHE A 137 15.62 1.15 -8.31
C PHE A 137 16.89 1.56 -7.56
N HIS A 138 17.09 2.85 -7.36
CA HIS A 138 18.15 3.36 -6.47
C HIS A 138 17.79 3.21 -4.97
N ILE A 139 16.93 2.25 -4.62
CA ILE A 139 16.39 2.05 -3.26
C ILE A 139 16.68 0.61 -2.83
N GLU A 140 17.32 0.43 -1.68
CA GLU A 140 17.61 -0.88 -1.09
C GLU A 140 16.38 -1.46 -0.36
N PHE A 141 15.47 -2.09 -1.11
CA PHE A 141 14.22 -2.63 -0.55
C PHE A 141 14.45 -3.88 0.33
N ASP A 142 15.35 -4.78 -0.06
CA ASP A 142 15.64 -6.01 0.67
C ASP A 142 16.13 -5.74 2.10
N ALA A 143 16.99 -4.74 2.27
CA ALA A 143 17.49 -4.31 3.59
C ALA A 143 16.38 -3.78 4.51
N LYS A 144 15.21 -3.43 3.95
CA LYS A 144 14.05 -2.91 4.65
C LYS A 144 12.90 -3.92 4.74
N MET A 145 13.13 -5.18 4.35
CA MET A 145 12.09 -6.21 4.25
C MET A 145 10.90 -5.78 3.39
N LEU A 146 11.19 -5.09 2.27
CA LEU A 146 10.20 -4.63 1.31
C LEU A 146 10.48 -5.26 -0.05
N GLN A 147 9.41 -5.53 -0.80
CA GLN A 147 9.50 -5.90 -2.20
C GLN A 147 8.54 -5.04 -3.03
N PRO A 148 8.93 -4.62 -4.25
CA PRO A 148 8.01 -3.98 -5.18
C PRO A 148 6.78 -4.85 -5.45
N TYR A 149 5.59 -4.25 -5.37
CA TYR A 149 4.31 -4.94 -5.59
C TYR A 149 3.57 -4.40 -6.82
N GLU A 150 3.39 -3.08 -6.91
CA GLU A 150 2.68 -2.42 -8.01
C GLU A 150 3.21 -0.99 -8.18
N LEU A 151 3.32 -0.51 -9.43
CA LEU A 151 3.85 0.81 -9.75
C LEU A 151 2.86 1.53 -10.67
N PHE A 152 2.59 2.79 -10.35
CA PHE A 152 1.64 3.60 -11.08
C PHE A 152 2.26 4.88 -11.62
N GLU A 153 1.95 5.20 -12.86
CA GLU A 153 2.06 6.55 -13.40
C GLU A 153 0.97 7.43 -12.83
N VAL A 154 1.33 8.67 -12.54
CA VAL A 154 0.40 9.72 -12.14
C VAL A 154 0.14 10.63 -13.34
N ILE A 155 -1.12 10.78 -13.71
CA ILE A 155 -1.58 11.61 -14.82
C ILE A 155 -2.45 12.73 -14.25
N ASP A 156 -2.16 13.98 -14.61
CA ASP A 156 -3.00 15.12 -14.27
C ASP A 156 -4.12 15.26 -15.31
N ASN A 157 -5.37 15.23 -14.86
CA ASN A 157 -6.53 15.34 -15.74
C ASN A 157 -7.06 16.78 -15.88
N ASN A 158 -6.32 17.77 -15.37
CA ASN A 158 -6.67 19.18 -15.40
C ASN A 158 -5.94 19.97 -16.50
#